data_AF-A0A4Z1BI57-F1
#
_entry.id   AF-A0A4Z1BI57-F1
#
_cell.length_a   1.000
_cell.length_b   1.000
_cell.length_c   1.000
_cell.angle_alpha   90.00
_cell.angle_beta   90.00
_cell.angle_gamma   90.00
#
_symmetry.space_group_name_H-M   'P 1'
#
loop_
_entity.id
_entity.type
_entity.pdbx_description
1 polymer ?
#
loop_
_entity_poly.entity_id
_entity_poly.type
_entity_poly.pdbx_seq_one_letter_code
_entity_poly.pdbx_strand_id
1 'polypeptide(L)'
;MKKTLFIAITLTALACNGQTAKSHAVAKSSGSTTHSNVSVSVSDSNEVYSYSAIFDKPKSKAAINEIEKAFGKPMTEGKNYVWREGESLEIKAREGKISIEFEKGSTKLYDKVKELGESISAVVGEK
;
A
#
# COMPACT_ATOMS: atom_id res chain seq x y z
N MET A 1 -14.80 42.28 74.73
CA MET A 1 -13.80 41.68 75.66
C MET A 1 -13.05 40.59 74.91
N LYS A 2 -11.69 40.63 74.96
CA LYS A 2 -10.74 39.52 74.70
C LYS A 2 -10.63 39.07 73.23
N LYS A 3 -9.47 38.93 72.59
CA LYS A 3 -8.04 39.10 72.90
C LYS A 3 -7.33 39.27 71.55
N THR A 4 -6.47 40.27 71.41
CA THR A 4 -5.41 40.31 70.42
C THR A 4 -4.26 39.41 70.89
N LEU A 5 -3.66 38.63 69.98
CA LEU A 5 -2.28 38.15 70.14
C LEU A 5 -1.58 38.12 68.78
N PHE A 6 -0.32 38.55 68.83
CA PHE A 6 0.57 38.95 67.75
C PHE A 6 1.56 37.82 67.36
N ILE A 7 1.96 37.86 66.07
CA ILE A 7 3.33 37.68 65.49
C ILE A 7 4.02 36.31 65.57
N ALA A 8 4.39 35.78 64.39
CA ALA A 8 5.81 35.55 64.02
C ALA A 8 5.99 35.49 62.50
N ILE A 9 6.83 36.40 61.99
CA ILE A 9 7.31 36.51 60.62
C ILE A 9 8.54 35.61 60.48
N THR A 10 8.61 34.81 59.41
CA THR A 10 9.90 34.39 58.85
C THR A 10 9.88 34.61 57.34
N LEU A 11 10.53 35.70 56.93
CA LEU A 11 11.02 35.93 55.57
C LEU A 11 12.17 34.96 55.31
N THR A 12 12.03 34.07 54.33
CA THR A 12 13.16 33.54 53.58
C THR A 12 13.05 34.02 52.15
N ALA A 13 13.81 35.06 51.85
CA ALA A 13 14.13 35.43 50.49
C ALA A 13 15.16 34.43 49.94
N LEU A 14 14.84 33.77 48.83
CA LEU A 14 15.88 33.32 47.90
C LEU A 14 15.49 33.75 46.49
N ALA A 15 16.50 34.30 45.84
CA ALA A 15 16.45 35.05 44.61
C ALA A 15 15.98 34.23 43.40
N CYS A 16 15.35 34.97 42.49
CA CYS A 16 15.05 34.63 41.12
C CYS A 16 16.29 34.08 40.38
N ASN A 17 16.10 33.03 39.58
CA ASN A 17 16.76 32.91 38.28
C ASN A 17 15.97 31.92 37.41
N GLY A 18 15.50 32.42 36.27
CA GLY A 18 14.67 31.67 35.33
C GLY A 18 15.41 30.48 34.75
N GLN A 19 14.70 29.35 34.67
CA GLN A 19 15.00 28.29 33.74
C GLN A 19 13.71 27.94 32.99
N THR A 20 13.75 28.23 31.69
CA THR A 20 12.83 27.72 30.68
C THR A 20 12.95 26.20 30.60
N ALA A 21 11.86 25.46 30.83
CA ALA A 21 11.78 24.08 30.34
C ALA A 21 10.33 23.57 30.21
N LYS A 22 9.88 23.56 28.95
CA LYS A 22 9.13 22.49 28.27
C LYS A 22 7.74 22.12 28.82
N SER A 23 6.74 22.76 28.23
CA SER A 23 5.42 22.14 28.01
C SER A 23 5.63 20.80 27.29
N HIS A 24 5.37 19.68 27.99
CA HIS A 24 5.13 18.41 27.33
C HIS A 24 3.76 18.49 26.65
N ALA A 25 3.75 19.02 25.44
CA ALA A 25 2.71 18.70 24.48
C ALA A 25 2.71 17.18 24.32
N VAL A 26 1.69 16.52 24.86
CA VAL A 26 1.35 15.15 24.46
C VAL A 26 1.03 15.26 22.98
N ALA A 27 2.02 15.00 22.14
CA ALA A 27 1.83 14.88 20.71
C ALA A 27 0.78 13.79 20.52
N LYS A 28 -0.44 14.19 20.14
CA LYS A 28 -1.44 13.28 19.60
C LYS A 28 -0.80 12.68 18.37
N SER A 29 -0.22 11.50 18.53
CA SER A 29 0.18 10.62 17.45
C SER A 29 -1.09 10.30 16.67
N SER A 30 -1.42 11.15 15.70
CA SER A 30 -2.33 10.80 14.63
C SER A 30 -1.58 9.86 13.71
N GLY A 31 -1.39 8.62 14.18
CA GLY A 31 -0.97 7.53 13.31
C GLY A 31 -2.06 7.36 12.26
N SER A 32 -1.86 7.93 11.08
CA SER A 32 -2.67 7.59 9.91
C SER A 32 -2.30 6.17 9.52
N THR A 33 -3.08 5.20 9.96
CA THR A 33 -3.00 3.85 9.41
C THR A 33 -3.54 3.90 7.99
N THR A 34 -2.65 4.02 7.00
CA THR A 34 -3.03 3.83 5.59
C THR A 34 -3.38 2.35 5.41
N HIS A 35 -4.68 2.05 5.42
CA HIS A 35 -5.16 0.73 5.01
C HIS A 35 -5.03 0.62 3.50
N SER A 36 -4.02 -0.09 3.01
CA SER A 36 -3.90 -0.41 1.59
C SER A 36 -4.97 -1.46 1.23
N ASN A 37 -5.74 -1.21 0.16
CA ASN A 37 -6.78 -2.13 -0.31
C ASN A 37 -6.17 -3.12 -1.33
N VAL A 38 -5.10 -3.80 -0.92
CA VAL A 38 -4.41 -4.76 -1.78
C VAL A 38 -5.01 -6.15 -1.55
N SER A 39 -5.52 -6.76 -2.62
CA SER A 39 -6.01 -8.13 -2.65
C SER A 39 -5.45 -8.82 -3.87
N VAL A 40 -4.70 -9.90 -3.65
CA VAL A 40 -4.14 -10.75 -4.71
C VAL A 40 -4.70 -12.15 -4.56
N SER A 41 -5.17 -12.73 -5.66
CA SER A 41 -5.69 -14.09 -5.76
C SER A 41 -4.97 -14.81 -6.88
N VAL A 42 -4.45 -15.99 -6.60
CA VAL A 42 -3.79 -16.87 -7.57
C VAL A 42 -4.44 -18.23 -7.48
N SER A 43 -4.85 -18.79 -8.62
CA SER A 43 -5.31 -20.17 -8.72
C SER A 43 -4.56 -20.85 -9.84
N ASP A 44 -3.95 -21.99 -9.51
CA ASP A 44 -3.07 -22.73 -10.38
C ASP A 44 -3.50 -24.20 -10.41
N SER A 45 -4.34 -24.54 -11.40
CA SER A 45 -4.86 -25.89 -11.60
C SER A 45 -4.08 -26.60 -12.70
N ASN A 46 -4.38 -27.88 -12.99
CA ASN A 46 -3.71 -28.59 -14.07
C ASN A 46 -3.99 -28.00 -15.47
N GLU A 47 -5.13 -27.33 -15.64
CA GLU A 47 -5.61 -26.85 -16.94
C GLU A 47 -5.53 -25.33 -17.08
N VAL A 48 -5.72 -24.60 -15.98
CA VAL A 48 -5.83 -23.14 -16.00
C VAL A 48 -4.97 -22.53 -14.91
N TYR A 49 -4.23 -21.49 -15.28
CA TYR A 49 -3.64 -20.51 -14.38
C TYR A 49 -4.47 -19.23 -14.40
N SER A 50 -4.81 -18.71 -13.23
CA SER A 50 -5.49 -17.43 -13.10
C SER A 50 -4.86 -16.57 -12.01
N TYR A 51 -4.74 -15.29 -12.30
CA TYR A 51 -4.24 -14.26 -11.41
C TYR A 51 -5.22 -13.11 -11.37
N SER A 52 -5.54 -12.59 -10.19
CA SER A 52 -6.27 -11.34 -10.06
C SER A 52 -5.69 -10.49 -8.94
N ALA A 53 -5.48 -9.22 -9.22
CA ALA A 53 -5.04 -8.24 -8.24
C ALA A 53 -5.97 -7.02 -8.25
N ILE A 54 -6.34 -6.57 -7.05
CA ILE A 54 -6.96 -5.28 -6.77
C ILE A 54 -6.02 -4.53 -5.85
N PHE A 55 -5.74 -3.26 -6.16
CA PHE A 55 -4.72 -2.48 -5.47
C PHE A 55 -4.94 -0.98 -5.64
N ASP A 56 -4.14 -0.19 -4.94
CA ASP A 56 -4.24 1.27 -4.97
C ASP A 56 -3.94 1.83 -6.36
N LYS A 57 -4.86 2.66 -6.88
CA LYS A 57 -4.79 3.26 -8.22
C LYS A 57 -3.42 3.84 -8.62
N PRO A 58 -2.65 4.53 -7.73
CA PRO A 58 -1.33 5.05 -8.10
C PRO A 58 -0.33 3.98 -8.58
N LYS A 59 -0.49 2.73 -8.16
CA LYS A 59 0.39 1.61 -8.56
C LYS A 59 0.08 1.06 -9.95
N SER A 60 -1.02 1.50 -10.58
CA SER A 60 -1.48 0.96 -11.88
C SER A 60 -0.44 1.14 -12.98
N LYS A 61 0.22 2.29 -13.03
CA LYS A 61 1.22 2.58 -14.07
C LYS A 61 2.41 1.62 -13.99
N ALA A 62 2.91 1.36 -12.78
CA ALA A 62 4.02 0.45 -12.58
C ALA A 62 3.62 -0.99 -12.91
N ALA A 63 2.45 -1.43 -12.44
CA ALA A 63 1.95 -2.77 -12.71
C ALA A 63 1.67 -3.02 -14.20
N ILE A 64 1.11 -2.04 -14.92
CA ILE A 64 0.90 -2.11 -16.39
C ILE A 64 2.25 -2.20 -17.11
N ASN A 65 3.26 -1.45 -16.68
CA ASN A 65 4.58 -1.50 -17.29
C ASN A 65 5.25 -2.89 -17.16
N GLU A 66 5.01 -3.62 -16.06
CA GLU A 66 5.48 -5.02 -15.94
C GLU A 66 4.85 -5.93 -17.01
N ILE A 67 3.57 -5.74 -17.30
CA ILE A 67 2.89 -6.47 -18.39
C ILE A 67 3.48 -6.06 -19.74
N GLU A 68 3.72 -4.77 -19.96
CA GLU A 68 4.27 -4.27 -21.23
C GLU A 68 5.68 -4.79 -21.52
N LYS A 69 6.53 -4.92 -20.49
CA LYS A 69 7.86 -5.53 -20.62
C LYS A 69 7.79 -6.99 -21.06
N ALA A 70 6.82 -7.74 -20.53
CA ALA A 70 6.67 -9.16 -20.83
C ALA A 70 5.95 -9.43 -22.16
N PHE A 71 4.88 -8.69 -22.47
CA PHE A 71 3.96 -8.98 -23.57
C PHE A 71 3.87 -7.88 -24.64
N GLY A 72 4.65 -6.80 -24.51
CA GLY A 72 4.63 -5.69 -25.45
C GLY A 72 3.44 -4.75 -25.23
N LYS A 73 3.05 -4.01 -26.27
CA LYS A 73 1.99 -2.98 -26.13
C LYS A 73 0.59 -3.61 -26.12
N PRO A 74 -0.33 -3.10 -25.29
CA PRO A 74 -1.70 -3.58 -25.24
C PRO A 74 -2.53 -3.11 -26.44
N MET A 75 -3.63 -3.81 -26.68
CA MET A 75 -4.81 -3.26 -27.33
C MET A 75 -5.67 -2.52 -26.30
N THR A 76 -6.34 -1.44 -26.71
CA THR A 76 -7.27 -0.72 -25.83
C THR A 76 -8.71 -1.14 -26.13
N GLU A 77 -9.41 -1.67 -25.12
CA GLU A 77 -10.82 -2.07 -25.19
C GLU A 77 -11.63 -1.35 -24.10
N GLY A 78 -12.24 -0.22 -24.49
CA GLY A 78 -12.93 0.66 -23.55
C GLY A 78 -11.97 1.23 -22.51
N LYS A 79 -12.11 0.79 -21.26
CA LYS A 79 -11.25 1.22 -20.12
C LYS A 79 -10.13 0.23 -19.80
N ASN A 80 -10.02 -0.87 -20.55
CA ASN A 80 -9.02 -1.91 -20.29
C ASN A 80 -7.91 -1.85 -21.33
N TYR A 81 -6.70 -2.08 -20.85
CA TYR A 81 -5.57 -2.53 -21.64
C TYR A 81 -5.63 -4.05 -21.70
N VAL A 82 -5.55 -4.61 -22.91
CA VAL A 82 -5.75 -6.03 -23.15
C VAL A 82 -4.57 -6.58 -23.95
N TRP A 83 -4.03 -7.71 -23.48
CA TRP A 83 -3.05 -8.52 -24.20
C TRP A 83 -3.66 -9.90 -24.42
N ARG A 84 -3.51 -10.43 -25.64
CA ARG A 84 -3.94 -11.78 -25.98
C ARG A 84 -2.84 -12.50 -26.73
N GLU A 85 -2.64 -13.78 -26.41
CA GLU A 85 -1.75 -14.67 -27.16
C GLU A 85 -2.55 -15.92 -27.54
N GLY A 86 -3.07 -15.92 -28.78
CA GLY A 86 -4.03 -16.93 -29.22
C GLY A 86 -5.35 -16.87 -28.42
N GLU A 87 -5.98 -18.03 -28.26
CA GLU A 87 -7.19 -18.21 -27.45
C GLU A 87 -6.87 -18.61 -26.00
N SER A 88 -5.62 -18.96 -25.71
CA SER A 88 -5.22 -19.53 -24.43
C SER A 88 -4.83 -18.49 -23.39
N LEU A 89 -4.43 -17.27 -23.78
CA LEU A 89 -4.03 -16.23 -22.84
C LEU A 89 -4.83 -14.95 -23.05
N GLU A 90 -5.39 -14.44 -21.96
CA GLU A 90 -5.92 -13.09 -21.88
C GLU A 90 -5.43 -12.37 -20.61
N ILE A 91 -4.86 -11.18 -20.79
CA ILE A 91 -4.48 -10.28 -19.70
C ILE A 91 -5.32 -9.01 -19.85
N LYS A 92 -6.03 -8.62 -18.80
CA LYS A 92 -6.80 -7.37 -18.73
C LYS A 92 -6.28 -6.53 -17.58
N ALA A 93 -5.87 -5.29 -17.89
CA ALA A 93 -5.45 -4.32 -16.89
C ALA A 93 -6.27 -3.04 -17.01
N ARG A 94 -6.60 -2.45 -15.87
CA ARG A 94 -7.16 -1.11 -15.75
C ARG A 94 -6.69 -0.47 -14.46
N GLU A 95 -7.08 0.77 -14.23
CA GLU A 95 -6.77 1.47 -12.99
C GLU A 95 -7.20 0.65 -11.74
N GLY A 96 -6.23 0.29 -10.90
CA GLY A 96 -6.41 -0.45 -9.64
C GLY A 96 -6.80 -1.92 -9.78
N LYS A 97 -6.78 -2.50 -10.99
CA LYS A 97 -7.15 -3.91 -11.19
C LYS A 97 -6.41 -4.57 -12.34
N ILE A 98 -5.91 -5.78 -12.12
CA ILE A 98 -5.37 -6.66 -13.15
C ILE A 98 -6.01 -8.05 -13.03
N SER A 99 -6.26 -8.70 -14.17
CA SER A 99 -6.62 -10.11 -14.26
C SER A 99 -5.84 -10.79 -15.39
N ILE A 100 -5.36 -12.00 -15.13
CA ILE A 100 -4.75 -12.90 -16.11
C ILE A 100 -5.52 -14.21 -16.07
N GLU A 101 -5.89 -14.70 -17.25
CA GLU A 101 -6.48 -16.01 -17.44
C GLU A 101 -5.68 -16.72 -18.52
N PHE A 102 -5.15 -17.89 -18.18
CA PHE A 102 -4.27 -18.66 -19.05
C PHE A 102 -4.65 -20.15 -19.03
N GLU A 103 -5.14 -20.65 -20.15
CA GLU A 103 -5.30 -22.07 -20.43
C GLU A 103 -3.94 -22.69 -20.76
N LYS A 104 -3.50 -23.64 -19.94
CA LYS A 104 -2.18 -24.27 -20.02
C LYS A 104 -2.08 -25.14 -21.26
N GLY A 105 -1.42 -24.62 -22.30
CA GLY A 105 -1.02 -25.39 -23.49
C GLY A 105 0.48 -25.37 -23.77
N SER A 106 1.24 -24.50 -23.10
CA SER A 106 2.67 -24.32 -23.32
C SER A 106 3.39 -24.03 -22.01
N THR A 107 4.39 -24.87 -21.67
CA THR A 107 5.20 -24.69 -20.46
C THR A 107 5.97 -23.37 -20.47
N LYS A 108 6.51 -22.97 -21.62
CA LYS A 108 7.24 -21.70 -21.75
C LYS A 108 6.34 -20.49 -21.49
N LEU A 109 5.11 -20.53 -22.01
CA LEU A 109 4.15 -19.45 -21.80
C LEU A 109 3.64 -19.44 -20.34
N TYR A 110 3.43 -20.62 -19.77
CA TYR A 110 3.09 -20.79 -18.36
C TYR A 110 4.12 -20.13 -17.44
N ASP A 111 5.41 -20.45 -17.60
CA ASP A 111 6.48 -19.90 -16.76
C ASP A 111 6.53 -18.37 -16.85
N LYS A 112 6.41 -17.84 -18.08
CA LYS A 112 6.37 -16.40 -18.34
C LYS A 112 5.16 -15.71 -17.68
N VAL A 113 3.98 -16.33 -17.74
CA VAL A 113 2.76 -15.80 -17.12
C VAL A 113 2.86 -15.84 -15.59
N LYS A 114 3.45 -16.91 -15.03
CA LYS A 114 3.67 -17.04 -13.59
C LYS A 114 4.66 -15.99 -13.07
N GLU A 115 5.79 -15.80 -13.77
CA GLU A 115 6.78 -14.76 -13.45
C GLU A 115 6.14 -13.35 -13.51
N LEU A 116 5.28 -13.10 -14.50
CA LEU A 116 4.52 -11.86 -14.57
C LEU A 116 3.61 -11.66 -13.34
N GLY A 117 2.87 -12.68 -12.92
CA GLY A 117 2.02 -12.62 -11.73
C GLY A 117 2.80 -12.31 -10.45
N GLU A 118 4.00 -12.88 -10.31
CA GLU A 118 4.92 -12.59 -9.20
C GLU A 118 5.46 -11.15 -9.27
N SER A 119 5.89 -10.67 -10.45
CA SER A 119 6.36 -9.30 -10.64
C SER A 119 5.28 -8.26 -10.32
N ILE A 120 4.05 -8.47 -10.82
CA ILE A 120 2.92 -7.59 -10.51
C ILE A 120 2.67 -7.58 -9.00
N SER A 121 2.69 -8.75 -8.35
CA SER A 121 2.46 -8.86 -6.90
C SER A 121 3.50 -8.09 -6.09
N ALA A 122 4.76 -8.09 -6.50
CA ALA A 122 5.81 -7.31 -5.87
C ALA A 122 5.51 -5.80 -5.96
N VAL A 123 5.16 -5.32 -7.16
CA VAL A 123 4.83 -3.90 -7.40
C VAL A 123 3.59 -3.45 -6.63
N VAL A 124 2.54 -4.28 -6.60
CA VAL A 124 1.27 -3.88 -5.98
C VAL A 124 1.25 -4.11 -4.48
N GLY A 125 2.03 -5.08 -3.99
CA GLY A 125 2.16 -5.45 -2.58
C GLY A 125 3.14 -4.58 -1.78
N GLU A 126 3.99 -3.79 -2.44
CA GLU A 126 4.92 -2.86 -1.77
C GLU A 126 4.15 -1.85 -0.90
N LYS A 127 4.51 -1.71 0.38
CA LYS A 127 3.86 -0.80 1.34
C LYS A 127 4.62 0.52 1.44
#